data_AF-L7FKB4-F1
#
_entry.id   AF-L7FKB4-F1
#
_cell.length_a   1.000
_cell.length_b   1.000
_cell.length_c   1.000
_cell.angle_alpha   90.00
_cell.angle_beta   90.00
_cell.angle_gamma   90.00
#
_symmetry.space_group_name_H-M   'P 1'
#
loop_
_entity.id
_entity.type
_entity.pdbx_description
1 polymer ?
#
loop_
_entity_poly.entity_id
_entity_poly.type
_entity_poly.pdbx_seq_one_letter_code
_entity_poly.pdbx_strand_id
1 'polypeptide(L)'
;MDFCVSEKPKKLDRKIPVLKASRDFRNAQTMQQSILIGLLNRYCEITIAQPAKKSTVTQQFMRIVSLDFGNGDRILMDEFLKFRCVEQMEQDMSEGVTQKTAWRRYQNNKKIEELHLLMDCLIEYGYIFESNPMKGKAETRKLELIKSISKQNYYYGFDAILKEGERVNRSICQCLNTKDKAITIRINQLKSRF
;
A
#
# COMPACT_ATOMS: atom_id res chain seq x y z
N MET A 1 1.20 -14.84 -54.90
CA MET A 1 1.72 -15.45 -53.67
C MET A 1 2.23 -14.31 -52.80
N ASP A 2 1.35 -13.78 -51.94
CA ASP A 2 1.71 -12.66 -51.06
C ASP A 2 2.50 -13.17 -49.85
N PHE A 3 3.74 -12.73 -49.74
CA PHE A 3 4.57 -12.94 -48.56
C PHE A 3 4.10 -12.01 -47.45
N CYS A 4 3.39 -12.56 -46.47
CA CYS A 4 3.07 -11.87 -45.23
C CYS A 4 4.35 -11.77 -44.38
N VAL A 5 5.09 -10.66 -44.52
CA VAL A 5 6.22 -10.34 -43.65
C VAL A 5 5.65 -9.93 -42.30
N SER A 6 5.69 -10.83 -41.32
CA SER A 6 5.35 -10.49 -39.94
C SER A 6 6.42 -9.55 -39.37
N GLU A 7 6.09 -8.26 -39.24
CA GLU A 7 6.96 -7.29 -38.58
C GLU A 7 7.19 -7.72 -37.12
N LYS A 8 8.46 -7.96 -36.77
CA LYS A 8 8.83 -8.31 -35.39
C LYS A 8 8.50 -7.12 -34.48
N PRO A 9 7.76 -7.31 -33.37
CA PRO A 9 7.34 -6.21 -32.50
C PRO A 9 8.56 -5.49 -31.91
N LYS A 10 8.51 -4.15 -31.90
CA LYS A 10 9.59 -3.28 -31.45
C LYS A 10 9.87 -3.54 -29.96
N LYS A 11 11.10 -3.23 -29.49
CA LYS A 11 11.50 -3.46 -28.09
C LYS A 11 10.57 -2.80 -27.06
N LEU A 12 9.92 -1.69 -27.43
CA LEU A 12 8.96 -0.99 -26.58
C LEU A 12 7.65 -1.76 -26.44
N ASP A 13 7.13 -2.33 -27.52
CA ASP A 13 5.86 -3.07 -27.56
C ASP A 13 5.89 -4.28 -26.62
N ARG A 14 7.06 -4.93 -26.50
CA ARG A 14 7.29 -6.03 -25.57
C ARG A 14 7.26 -5.60 -24.09
N LYS A 15 7.56 -4.33 -23.79
CA LYS A 15 7.58 -3.79 -22.41
C LYS A 15 6.22 -3.26 -21.96
N ILE A 16 5.31 -2.92 -22.88
CA ILE A 16 3.99 -2.34 -22.56
C ILE A 16 3.19 -3.22 -21.57
N PRO A 17 3.06 -4.55 -21.77
CA PRO A 17 2.29 -5.40 -20.85
C PRO A 17 2.89 -5.43 -19.44
N VAL A 18 4.22 -5.50 -19.34
CA VAL A 18 4.95 -5.53 -18.06
C VAL A 18 4.78 -4.21 -17.31
N LEU A 19 4.87 -3.08 -18.01
CA LEU A 19 4.68 -1.75 -17.43
C LEU A 19 3.23 -1.56 -16.96
N LYS A 20 2.25 -2.03 -17.74
CA LYS A 20 0.84 -2.00 -17.36
C LYS A 20 0.59 -2.82 -16.10
N ALA A 21 1.02 -4.08 -16.08
CA ALA A 21 0.89 -4.95 -14.90
C ALA A 21 1.56 -4.34 -13.65
N SER A 22 2.73 -3.72 -13.79
CA SER A 22 3.42 -3.04 -12.69
C SER A 22 2.67 -1.80 -12.17
N ARG A 23 1.94 -1.08 -13.02
CA ARG A 23 1.09 0.05 -12.61
C ARG A 23 -0.16 -0.46 -11.90
N ASP A 24 -0.84 -1.44 -12.50
CA ASP A 24 -2.06 -2.03 -11.94
C ASP A 24 -1.80 -2.61 -10.55
N PHE A 25 -0.65 -3.28 -10.38
CA PHE A 25 -0.21 -3.78 -9.08
C PHE A 25 -0.03 -2.67 -8.03
N ARG A 26 0.68 -1.59 -8.37
CA ARG A 26 0.89 -0.46 -7.45
C ARG A 26 -0.41 0.25 -7.11
N ASN A 27 -1.33 0.35 -8.08
CA ASN A 27 -2.64 0.91 -7.86
C ASN A 27 -3.45 0.01 -6.91
N ALA A 28 -3.50 -1.30 -7.15
CA ALA A 28 -4.19 -2.24 -6.26
C ALA A 28 -3.66 -2.17 -4.83
N GLN A 29 -2.33 -2.14 -4.65
CA GLN A 29 -1.70 -1.95 -3.34
C GLN A 29 -2.13 -0.62 -2.68
N THR A 30 -2.17 0.46 -3.46
CA THR A 30 -2.59 1.78 -2.96
C THR A 30 -4.07 1.80 -2.56
N MET A 31 -4.93 1.12 -3.31
CA MET A 31 -6.36 1.00 -2.95
C MET A 31 -6.54 0.17 -1.68
N GLN A 32 -5.79 -0.92 -1.53
CA GLN A 32 -5.78 -1.73 -0.30
C GLN A 32 -5.34 -0.89 0.91
N GLN A 33 -4.23 -0.17 0.80
CA GLN A 33 -3.80 0.76 1.86
C GLN A 33 -4.92 1.76 2.20
N SER A 34 -5.54 2.34 1.18
CA SER A 34 -6.54 3.38 1.36
C SER A 34 -7.81 2.86 2.04
N ILE A 35 -8.28 1.65 1.72
CA ILE A 35 -9.40 1.07 2.45
C ILE A 35 -9.05 0.78 3.90
N LEU A 36 -7.85 0.24 4.17
CA LEU A 36 -7.43 -0.05 5.55
C LEU A 36 -7.36 1.24 6.39
N ILE A 37 -6.82 2.33 5.83
CA ILE A 37 -6.85 3.66 6.45
C ILE A 37 -8.30 4.11 6.73
N GLY A 38 -9.19 3.95 5.74
CA GLY A 38 -10.59 4.34 5.88
C GLY A 38 -11.35 3.55 6.95
N LEU A 39 -11.05 2.26 7.10
CA LEU A 39 -11.58 1.40 8.15
C LEU A 39 -11.02 1.78 9.52
N LEU A 40 -9.70 1.95 9.61
CA LEU A 40 -9.01 2.20 10.86
C LEU A 40 -9.32 3.60 11.43
N ASN A 41 -9.63 4.57 10.56
CA ASN A 41 -10.04 5.91 10.99
C ASN A 41 -11.31 5.94 11.86
N ARG A 42 -12.06 4.84 11.96
CA ARG A 42 -13.17 4.70 12.91
C ARG A 42 -12.71 4.56 14.36
N TYR A 43 -11.46 4.16 14.55
CA TYR A 43 -10.90 3.78 15.83
C TYR A 43 -9.74 4.69 16.27
N CYS A 44 -9.06 5.32 15.32
CA CYS A 44 -7.90 6.17 15.63
C CYS A 44 -7.80 7.42 14.76
N GLU A 45 -7.05 8.40 15.26
CA GLU A 45 -6.60 9.53 14.46
C GLU A 45 -5.38 9.12 13.63
N ILE A 46 -5.37 9.54 12.37
CA ILE A 46 -4.32 9.15 11.42
C ILE A 46 -3.62 10.40 10.93
N THR A 47 -2.33 10.53 11.22
CA THR A 47 -1.52 11.63 10.69
C THR A 47 -0.85 11.20 9.39
N ILE A 48 -1.05 11.94 8.32
CA ILE A 48 -0.52 11.65 6.98
C ILE A 48 0.35 12.81 6.52
N ALA A 49 1.60 12.51 6.17
CA ALA A 49 2.53 13.49 5.62
C ALA A 49 2.26 13.74 4.13
N GLN A 50 2.57 14.96 3.69
CA GLN A 50 2.62 15.28 2.27
C GLN A 50 3.55 14.32 1.52
N PRO A 51 3.17 13.87 0.31
CA PRO A 51 4.07 13.09 -0.51
C PRO A 51 5.24 13.96 -0.94
N ALA A 52 6.46 13.44 -0.83
CA ALA A 52 7.66 14.16 -1.29
C ALA A 52 7.60 14.47 -2.79
N LYS A 53 6.91 13.63 -3.57
CA LYS A 53 6.58 13.84 -4.97
C LYS A 53 5.16 13.36 -5.22
N LYS A 54 4.34 14.19 -5.87
CA LYS A 54 2.99 13.81 -6.30
C LYS A 54 3.09 12.75 -7.39
N SER A 55 2.37 11.65 -7.22
CA SER A 55 2.26 10.62 -8.25
C SER A 55 1.44 11.14 -9.44
N THR A 56 1.95 10.97 -10.66
CA THR A 56 1.28 11.37 -11.91
C THR A 56 0.80 10.19 -12.75
N VAL A 57 1.29 8.97 -12.46
CA VAL A 57 1.04 7.77 -13.28
C VAL A 57 0.26 6.70 -12.50
N THR A 58 0.48 6.59 -11.19
CA THR A 58 -0.25 5.68 -10.30
C THR A 58 -1.03 6.47 -9.27
N GLN A 59 -1.95 5.82 -8.57
CA GLN A 59 -2.58 6.40 -7.38
C GLN A 59 -1.53 6.72 -6.31
N GLN A 60 -1.84 7.68 -5.45
CA GLN A 60 -0.91 8.14 -4.43
C GLN A 60 -0.93 7.20 -3.23
N PHE A 61 0.16 6.47 -3.01
CA PHE A 61 0.38 5.74 -1.77
C PHE A 61 0.62 6.75 -0.64
N MET A 62 -0.11 6.60 0.46
CA MET A 62 -0.11 7.56 1.57
C MET A 62 1.13 7.38 2.44
N ARG A 63 1.67 8.48 2.97
CA ARG A 63 2.78 8.44 3.93
C ARG A 63 2.21 8.61 5.32
N ILE A 64 1.85 7.51 5.97
CA ILE A 64 1.32 7.54 7.33
C ILE A 64 2.48 7.88 8.27
N VAL A 65 2.28 8.86 9.14
CA VAL A 65 3.24 9.31 10.16
C VAL A 65 2.95 8.62 11.49
N SER A 66 1.69 8.62 11.91
CA SER A 66 1.28 7.96 13.15
C SER A 66 -0.18 7.53 13.13
N LEU A 67 -0.46 6.52 13.93
CA LEU A 67 -1.80 6.06 14.34
C LEU A 67 -1.94 6.37 15.83
N ASP A 68 -2.97 7.13 16.21
CA ASP A 68 -3.21 7.55 17.61
C ASP A 68 -4.59 7.05 18.06
N PHE A 69 -4.58 6.03 18.92
CA PHE A 69 -5.77 5.36 19.45
C PHE A 69 -6.30 6.04 20.72
N GLY A 70 -5.67 7.14 21.16
CA GLY A 70 -5.99 7.83 22.40
C GLY A 70 -5.30 7.21 23.61
N ASN A 71 -5.41 7.87 24.77
CA ASN A 71 -4.86 7.41 26.05
C ASN A 71 -3.35 7.10 26.05
N GLY A 72 -2.59 7.75 25.16
CA GLY A 72 -1.15 7.53 25.01
C GLY A 72 -0.78 6.32 24.14
N ASP A 73 -1.75 5.55 23.65
CA ASP A 73 -1.52 4.48 22.68
C ASP A 73 -1.34 5.06 21.28
N ARG A 74 -0.07 5.20 20.89
CA ARG A 74 0.32 5.81 19.63
C ARG A 74 1.43 5.04 18.96
N ILE A 75 1.21 4.70 17.70
CA ILE A 75 2.21 4.06 16.85
C ILE A 75 2.87 5.10 15.97
N LEU A 76 4.19 5.23 16.08
CA LEU A 76 5.02 6.02 15.18
C LEU A 76 5.47 5.13 14.01
N MET A 77 4.96 5.42 12.81
CA MET A 77 5.10 4.52 11.66
C MET A 77 6.56 4.35 11.22
N ASP A 78 7.35 5.42 11.23
CA ASP A 78 8.74 5.32 10.76
C ASP A 78 9.60 4.45 11.68
N GLU A 79 9.40 4.56 12.99
CA GLU A 79 10.10 3.76 14.00
C GLU A 79 9.71 2.28 13.87
N PHE A 80 8.41 1.98 13.82
CA PHE A 80 7.92 0.62 13.67
C PHE A 80 8.43 -0.03 12.36
N LEU A 81 8.27 0.66 11.23
CA LEU A 81 8.66 0.12 9.93
C LEU A 81 10.18 -0.01 9.80
N LYS A 82 10.96 0.89 10.41
CA LYS A 82 12.42 0.77 10.44
C LYS A 82 12.82 -0.47 11.22
N PHE A 83 12.28 -0.66 12.43
CA PHE A 83 12.53 -1.83 13.26
C PHE A 83 12.24 -3.14 12.50
N ARG A 84 11.10 -3.22 11.81
CA ARG A 84 10.68 -4.43 11.07
C ARG A 84 11.52 -4.79 9.83
N CYS A 85 12.21 -3.81 9.24
CA CYS A 85 12.82 -3.95 7.92
C CYS A 85 14.35 -3.80 7.89
N VAL A 86 14.96 -3.20 8.92
CA VAL A 86 16.39 -2.86 8.90
C VAL A 86 17.28 -4.11 8.91
N GLU A 87 16.96 -5.10 9.75
CA GLU A 87 17.73 -6.35 9.84
C GLU A 87 17.81 -7.08 8.50
N GLN A 88 16.70 -7.13 7.76
CA GLN A 88 16.68 -7.75 6.43
C GLN A 88 17.54 -6.99 5.41
N MET A 89 17.60 -5.65 5.51
CA MET A 89 18.44 -4.84 4.63
C MET A 89 19.93 -5.06 4.93
N GLU A 90 20.27 -5.16 6.21
CA GLU A 90 21.63 -5.44 6.66
C GLU A 90 22.07 -6.85 6.24
N GLN A 91 21.17 -7.83 6.37
CA GLN A 91 21.38 -9.19 5.88
C GLN A 91 21.61 -9.21 4.37
N ASP A 92 20.74 -8.55 3.57
CA ASP A 92 20.91 -8.43 2.12
C ASP A 92 22.32 -7.92 1.77
N MET A 93 22.77 -6.87 2.46
CA MET A 93 24.10 -6.29 2.24
C MET A 93 25.23 -7.25 2.63
N SER A 94 25.08 -7.99 3.72
CA SER A 94 26.05 -9.00 4.17
C SER A 94 26.19 -10.17 3.20
N GLU A 95 25.11 -10.50 2.48
CA GLU A 95 25.04 -11.57 1.47
C GLU A 95 25.51 -11.08 0.08
N GLY A 96 26.07 -9.88 -0.01
CA GLY A 96 26.65 -9.33 -1.25
C GLY A 96 25.65 -8.62 -2.16
N VAL A 97 24.43 -8.34 -1.70
CA VAL A 97 23.48 -7.50 -2.44
C VAL A 97 23.97 -6.06 -2.42
N THR A 98 24.07 -5.44 -3.60
CA THR A 98 24.48 -4.03 -3.70
C THR A 98 23.61 -3.12 -2.82
N GLN A 99 24.21 -2.14 -2.14
CA GLN A 99 23.50 -1.19 -1.26
C GLN A 99 22.28 -0.56 -1.95
N LYS A 100 22.39 -0.21 -3.23
CA LYS A 100 21.27 0.31 -4.03
C LYS A 100 20.10 -0.67 -4.13
N THR A 101 20.40 -1.96 -4.29
CA THR A 101 19.38 -3.02 -4.41
C THR A 101 18.78 -3.35 -3.06
N ALA A 102 19.61 -3.44 -2.00
CA ALA A 102 19.17 -3.64 -0.63
C ALA A 102 18.25 -2.49 -0.18
N TRP A 103 18.64 -1.24 -0.42
CA TRP A 103 17.78 -0.08 -0.12
C TRP A 103 16.45 -0.11 -0.86
N ARG A 104 16.46 -0.51 -2.14
CA ARG A 104 15.22 -0.66 -2.92
C ARG A 104 14.31 -1.76 -2.34
N ARG A 105 14.89 -2.88 -1.90
CA ARG A 105 14.14 -3.98 -1.23
C ARG A 105 13.58 -3.49 0.11
N TYR A 106 14.37 -2.81 0.91
CA TYR A 106 13.96 -2.17 2.17
C TYR A 106 12.74 -1.26 1.98
N GLN A 107 12.76 -0.34 1.00
CA GLN A 107 11.64 0.55 0.73
C GLN A 107 10.37 -0.19 0.28
N ASN A 108 10.51 -1.30 -0.45
CA ASN A 108 9.37 -2.14 -0.82
C ASN A 108 8.82 -2.89 0.41
N ASN A 109 9.71 -3.44 1.25
CA ASN A 109 9.33 -4.15 2.46
C ASN A 109 8.60 -3.21 3.43
N LYS A 110 9.03 -1.95 3.60
CA LYS A 110 8.29 -0.97 4.41
C LYS A 110 6.83 -0.84 3.99
N LYS A 111 6.53 -0.84 2.70
CA LYS A 111 5.13 -0.77 2.21
C LYS A 111 4.33 -2.04 2.51
N ILE A 112 4.99 -3.20 2.51
CA ILE A 112 4.37 -4.48 2.83
C ILE A 112 4.06 -4.52 4.34
N GLU A 113 5.06 -4.20 5.17
CA GLU A 113 4.90 -4.16 6.62
C GLU A 113 3.89 -3.11 7.08
N GLU A 114 3.78 -1.98 6.36
CA GLU A 114 2.74 -0.99 6.62
C GLU A 114 1.34 -1.56 6.41
N LEU A 115 1.13 -2.33 5.33
CA LEU A 115 -0.16 -2.97 5.08
C LEU A 115 -0.47 -4.05 6.13
N HIS A 116 0.52 -4.87 6.48
CA HIS A 116 0.36 -5.88 7.54
C HIS A 116 0.01 -5.24 8.87
N LEU A 117 0.73 -4.19 9.29
CA LEU A 117 0.40 -3.46 10.52
C LEU A 117 -1.04 -2.94 10.52
N LEU A 118 -1.48 -2.31 9.43
CA LEU A 118 -2.85 -1.81 9.33
C LEU A 118 -3.89 -2.95 9.41
N MET A 119 -3.60 -4.10 8.80
CA MET A 119 -4.43 -5.30 8.91
C MET A 119 -4.46 -5.82 10.35
N ASP A 120 -3.31 -5.96 10.99
CA ASP A 120 -3.17 -6.42 12.38
C ASP A 120 -3.99 -5.52 13.32
N CYS A 121 -3.87 -4.19 13.20
CA CYS A 121 -4.69 -3.26 13.98
C CYS A 121 -6.20 -3.46 13.74
N LEU A 122 -6.62 -3.76 12.51
CA LEU A 122 -8.03 -4.01 12.21
C LEU A 122 -8.50 -5.38 12.71
N ILE A 123 -7.63 -6.39 12.76
CA ILE A 123 -7.94 -7.70 13.32
C ILE A 123 -8.32 -7.57 14.80
N GLU A 124 -7.62 -6.74 15.56
CA GLU A 124 -7.97 -6.43 16.97
C GLU A 124 -9.38 -5.82 17.11
N TYR A 125 -9.88 -5.15 16.07
CA TYR A 125 -11.25 -4.63 16.01
C TYR A 125 -12.25 -5.61 15.36
N GLY A 126 -11.89 -6.88 15.19
CA GLY A 126 -12.76 -7.96 14.71
C GLY A 126 -12.95 -7.98 13.19
N TYR A 127 -12.03 -7.39 12.41
CA TYR A 127 -12.00 -7.59 10.96
C TYR A 127 -11.30 -8.91 10.62
N ILE A 128 -11.79 -9.58 9.59
CA ILE A 128 -11.21 -10.80 9.04
C ILE A 128 -10.80 -10.52 7.60
N PHE A 129 -9.59 -10.96 7.25
CA PHE A 129 -9.01 -10.77 5.92
C PHE A 129 -8.75 -12.13 5.27
N GLU A 130 -9.19 -12.30 4.04
CA GLU A 130 -8.67 -13.35 3.18
C GLU A 130 -7.66 -12.73 2.22
N SER A 131 -6.44 -13.26 2.20
CA SER A 131 -5.35 -12.75 1.38
C SER A 131 -4.67 -13.88 0.63
N ASN A 132 -4.10 -13.59 -0.54
CA ASN A 132 -3.28 -14.54 -1.27
C ASN A 132 -1.87 -13.96 -1.50
N PRO A 133 -0.80 -14.74 -1.23
CA PRO A 133 0.54 -14.31 -1.54
C PRO A 133 0.71 -14.15 -3.05
N MET A 134 1.27 -13.03 -3.46
CA MET A 134 1.58 -12.78 -4.86
C MET A 134 2.65 -13.76 -5.38
N LYS A 135 2.49 -14.21 -6.63
CA LYS A 135 3.56 -14.91 -7.35
C LYS A 135 4.75 -13.97 -7.52
N GLY A 136 5.91 -14.34 -6.99
CA GLY A 136 7.13 -13.53 -6.99
C GLY A 136 8.37 -14.41 -6.86
N LYS A 137 9.56 -13.80 -6.98
CA LYS A 137 10.84 -14.49 -6.75
C LYS A 137 10.90 -15.00 -5.30
N ALA A 138 11.48 -16.18 -5.09
CA ALA A 138 11.49 -16.87 -3.80
C ALA A 138 12.09 -16.04 -2.65
N GLU A 139 13.09 -15.21 -2.96
CA GLU A 139 13.92 -14.46 -2.00
C GLU A 139 13.35 -13.08 -1.61
N THR A 140 12.09 -12.78 -1.90
CA THR A 140 11.51 -11.46 -1.56
C THR A 140 10.19 -11.65 -0.81
N ARG A 141 10.00 -10.88 0.28
CA ARG A 141 8.72 -10.84 1.00
C ARG A 141 7.60 -10.62 -0.02
N LYS A 142 6.67 -11.57 -0.06
CA LYS A 142 5.57 -11.53 -1.01
C LYS A 142 4.50 -10.63 -0.41
N LEU A 143 4.13 -9.58 -1.15
CA LEU A 143 2.94 -8.83 -0.80
C LEU A 143 1.73 -9.75 -0.92
N GLU A 144 0.89 -9.77 0.11
CA GLU A 144 -0.39 -10.44 0.05
C GLU A 144 -1.43 -9.48 -0.53
N LEU A 145 -2.18 -9.93 -1.54
CA LEU A 145 -3.33 -9.17 -2.01
C LEU A 145 -4.55 -9.58 -1.19
N ILE A 146 -5.13 -8.61 -0.48
CA ILE A 146 -6.42 -8.79 0.21
C ILE A 146 -7.48 -9.10 -0.85
N LYS A 147 -8.13 -10.26 -0.74
CA LYS A 147 -9.21 -10.76 -1.60
C LYS A 147 -10.57 -10.44 -1.05
N SER A 148 -10.72 -10.52 0.26
CA SER A 148 -11.95 -10.11 0.93
C SER A 148 -11.66 -9.51 2.30
N ILE A 149 -12.57 -8.64 2.73
CA ILE A 149 -12.63 -8.09 4.09
C ILE A 149 -14.03 -8.41 4.61
N SER A 150 -14.12 -9.00 5.79
CA SER A 150 -15.39 -9.23 6.47
C SER A 150 -15.34 -8.77 7.93
N LYS A 151 -16.50 -8.39 8.45
CA LYS A 151 -16.72 -8.06 9.85
C LYS A 151 -18.18 -8.26 10.18
N GLN A 152 -18.48 -9.16 11.10
CA GLN A 152 -19.86 -9.54 11.43
C GLN A 152 -20.67 -9.90 10.16
N ASN A 153 -21.70 -9.13 9.83
CA ASN A 153 -22.57 -9.37 8.66
C ASN A 153 -22.09 -8.65 7.38
N TYR A 154 -20.98 -7.92 7.44
CA TYR A 154 -20.43 -7.21 6.29
C TYR A 154 -19.39 -8.06 5.58
N TYR A 155 -19.48 -8.15 4.25
CA TYR A 155 -18.53 -8.83 3.39
C TYR A 155 -18.22 -7.96 2.17
N TYR A 156 -16.93 -7.80 1.88
CA TYR A 156 -16.44 -7.04 0.73
C TYR A 156 -15.46 -7.90 -0.05
N GLY A 157 -15.83 -8.23 -1.29
CA GLY A 157 -14.91 -8.86 -2.23
C GLY A 157 -13.92 -7.87 -2.83
N PHE A 158 -12.98 -8.41 -3.60
CA PHE A 158 -11.85 -7.68 -4.19
C PHE A 158 -12.24 -6.39 -4.94
N ASP A 159 -13.25 -6.44 -5.80
CA ASP A 159 -13.65 -5.27 -6.59
C ASP A 159 -14.24 -4.15 -5.72
N ALA A 160 -14.99 -4.53 -4.67
CA ALA A 160 -15.54 -3.58 -3.71
C ALA A 160 -14.43 -2.90 -2.91
N ILE A 161 -13.42 -3.67 -2.50
CA ILE A 161 -12.21 -3.17 -1.83
C ILE A 161 -11.49 -2.14 -2.70
N LEU A 162 -11.26 -2.45 -3.98
CA LEU A 162 -10.57 -1.52 -4.88
C LEU A 162 -11.38 -0.23 -5.10
N LYS A 163 -12.69 -0.36 -5.33
CA LYS A 163 -13.58 0.78 -5.58
C LYS A 163 -13.67 1.71 -4.38
N GLU A 164 -13.82 1.15 -3.18
CA GLU A 164 -13.86 1.97 -1.98
C GLU A 164 -12.47 2.55 -1.65
N GLY A 165 -11.42 1.76 -1.80
CA GLY A 165 -10.05 2.21 -1.64
C GLY A 165 -9.78 3.44 -2.50
N GLU A 166 -10.25 3.47 -3.74
CA GLU A 166 -10.13 4.64 -4.62
C GLU A 166 -10.85 5.87 -4.05
N ARG A 167 -12.06 5.68 -3.53
CA ARG A 167 -12.85 6.77 -2.95
C ARG A 167 -12.19 7.36 -1.71
N VAL A 168 -11.66 6.50 -0.83
CA VAL A 168 -10.91 6.94 0.36
C VAL A 168 -9.62 7.64 -0.06
N ASN A 169 -8.87 7.06 -1.01
CA ASN A 169 -7.63 7.65 -1.52
C ASN A 169 -7.86 9.07 -2.04
N ARG A 170 -8.92 9.26 -2.85
CA ARG A 170 -9.31 10.56 -3.39
C ARG A 170 -9.65 11.56 -2.28
N SER A 171 -10.38 11.12 -1.25
CA SER A 171 -10.75 11.96 -0.12
C SER A 171 -9.51 12.44 0.65
N ILE A 172 -8.57 11.53 0.93
CA ILE A 172 -7.30 11.88 1.59
C ILE A 172 -6.47 12.82 0.71
N CYS A 173 -6.37 12.55 -0.59
CA CYS A 173 -5.63 13.42 -1.53
C CYS A 173 -6.19 14.85 -1.58
N GLN A 174 -7.52 15.01 -1.45
CA GLN A 174 -8.14 16.33 -1.37
C GLN A 174 -7.75 17.05 -0.08
N CYS A 175 -7.72 16.35 1.06
CA CYS A 175 -7.24 16.90 2.32
C CYS A 175 -5.75 17.27 2.30
N LEU A 176 -4.94 16.55 1.51
CA LEU A 176 -3.51 16.85 1.33
C LEU A 176 -3.24 18.04 0.39
N ASN A 177 -4.24 18.72 -0.17
CA ASN A 177 -4.00 19.89 -1.02
C ASN A 177 -3.79 21.19 -0.21
N THR A 178 -2.94 21.13 0.82
CA THR A 178 -2.63 22.25 1.73
C THR A 178 -1.12 22.56 1.71
N LYS A 179 -0.73 23.71 2.28
CA LYS A 179 0.70 24.07 2.45
C LYS A 179 1.36 23.32 3.61
N ASP A 180 0.58 22.66 4.46
CA ASP A 180 1.07 21.98 5.64
C ASP A 180 1.83 20.72 5.26
N LYS A 181 2.91 20.43 6.00
CA LYS A 181 3.76 19.24 5.76
C LYS A 181 3.06 17.92 6.06
N ALA A 182 1.98 17.96 6.84
CA ALA A 182 1.16 16.82 7.20
C ALA A 182 -0.26 17.28 7.55
N ILE A 183 -1.21 16.35 7.51
CA ILE A 183 -2.58 16.52 7.99
C ILE A 183 -2.88 15.47 9.05
N THR A 184 -3.74 15.80 10.00
CA THR A 184 -4.32 14.81 10.93
C THR A 184 -5.78 14.61 10.55
N ILE A 185 -6.12 13.36 10.24
CA ILE A 185 -7.47 12.91 9.95
C ILE A 185 -8.07 12.48 11.28
N ARG A 186 -9.09 13.21 11.74
CA ARG A 186 -9.81 12.93 12.99
C ARG A 186 -10.63 11.66 12.87
N ILE A 187 -10.94 11.05 14.01
CA ILE A 187 -11.77 9.83 14.07
C ILE A 187 -13.10 10.08 13.35
N ASN A 188 -13.55 9.09 12.56
CA ASN A 188 -14.77 9.13 11.74
C ASN A 188 -14.82 10.24 10.67
N GLN A 189 -13.72 10.92 10.38
CA GLN A 189 -13.68 11.97 9.35
C GLN A 189 -13.74 11.37 7.94
N LEU A 190 -13.08 10.24 7.71
CA LEU A 190 -13.21 9.49 6.47
C LEU A 190 -14.54 8.76 6.51
N LYS A 191 -15.54 9.32 5.82
CA LYS A 191 -16.78 8.61 5.56
C LYS A 191 -16.45 7.43 4.66
N SER A 192 -16.13 6.26 5.20
CA SER A 192 -16.10 4.99 4.48
C SER A 192 -17.51 4.39 4.44
N ARG A 193 -17.95 3.84 3.31
CA ARG A 193 -19.25 3.14 3.11
C ARG A 193 -19.23 1.71 3.69
N PHE A 194 -18.27 1.46 4.58
CA PHE A 194 -18.10 0.23 5.34
C PHE A 194 -18.91 0.27 6.65
#